data_AF-A0A4Q2URQ9-F1
#
_entry.id   AF-A0A4Q2URQ9-F1
#
_cell.length_a   1.000
_cell.length_b   1.000
_cell.length_c   1.000
_cell.angle_alpha   90.00
_cell.angle_beta   90.00
_cell.angle_gamma   90.00
#
_symmetry.space_group_name_H-M   'P 1'
#
loop_
_entity.id
_entity.type
_entity.pdbx_description
1 polymer ?
#
loop_
_entity_poly.entity_id
_entity_poly.type
_entity_poly.pdbx_seq_one_letter_code
_entity_poly.pdbx_strand_id
1 'polypeptide(L)'
;APPNPTDVLYCTIDVSRLEEDEARLSAGTIRATVENEVRAELDNPTWRCRAVTKDPKNPHRVRVTCRDESEHEIVKRVAETKLAPGARILRDDLYPIRVDNVSRIAVLDEKNEVRVEITEMLGRENDTEVAKVAWLSKRDIPKAYGSMVVYLKKRSEARRFINEGFFVAGGES
;
A
#
# COMPACT_ATOMS: atom_id res chain seq x y z
N ALA A 1 -23.98 5.82 -5.84
CA ALA A 1 -23.83 4.58 -5.06
C ALA A 1 -22.98 4.89 -3.82
N PRO A 2 -23.19 4.23 -2.66
CA PRO A 2 -22.21 4.33 -1.58
C PRO A 2 -20.86 3.83 -2.08
N PRO A 3 -19.74 4.43 -1.68
CA PRO A 3 -18.42 3.90 -2.03
C PRO A 3 -18.33 2.47 -1.49
N ASN A 4 -17.89 1.53 -2.33
CA ASN A 4 -17.65 0.17 -1.90
C ASN A 4 -16.65 0.21 -0.72
N PRO A 5 -16.82 -0.57 0.35
CA PRO A 5 -15.89 -0.59 1.48
C PRO A 5 -14.45 -0.99 1.07
N THR A 6 -14.30 -1.60 -0.11
CA THR A 6 -13.05 -1.90 -0.80
C THR A 6 -12.55 -0.77 -1.72
N ASP A 7 -13.01 0.47 -1.58
CA ASP A 7 -12.57 1.63 -2.37
C ASP A 7 -12.00 2.78 -1.52
N VAL A 8 -11.87 2.55 -0.22
CA VAL A 8 -11.38 3.57 0.71
C VAL A 8 -9.86 3.51 0.79
N LEU A 9 -9.20 4.62 0.45
CA LEU A 9 -7.77 4.83 0.62
C LEU A 9 -7.50 5.31 2.05
N TYR A 10 -6.56 4.67 2.72
CA TYR A 10 -6.18 5.02 4.08
C TYR A 10 -4.69 5.32 4.14
N CYS A 11 -4.35 6.50 4.65
CA CYS A 11 -3.03 6.73 5.20
C CYS A 11 -3.05 6.24 6.67
N THR A 12 -2.41 5.12 6.96
CA THR A 12 -2.34 4.58 8.32
C THR A 12 -1.07 5.02 9.02
N ILE A 13 -1.25 5.62 10.18
CA ILE A 13 -0.21 6.16 11.04
C ILE A 13 -0.11 5.26 12.26
N ASP A 14 1.07 4.68 12.48
CA ASP A 14 1.45 3.98 13.68
C ASP A 14 2.09 4.95 14.69
N VAL A 15 1.47 5.06 15.85
CA VAL A 15 1.89 5.93 16.97
C VAL A 15 2.44 5.11 18.15
N SER A 16 2.84 3.87 17.91
CA SER A 16 3.27 2.93 18.96
C SER A 16 4.60 3.29 19.63
N ARG A 17 5.43 4.11 18.98
CA ARG A 17 6.79 4.47 19.45
C ARG A 17 6.93 5.93 19.86
N LEU A 18 5.82 6.58 20.20
CA LEU A 18 5.85 7.90 20.81
C LEU A 18 6.09 7.75 22.32
N GLU A 19 6.87 8.67 22.91
CA GLU A 19 7.09 8.68 24.36
C GLU A 19 5.80 9.06 25.11
N GLU A 20 5.64 8.52 26.32
CA GLU A 20 4.39 8.64 27.10
C GLU A 20 3.97 10.09 27.39
N ASP A 21 4.93 11.02 27.43
CA ASP A 21 4.72 12.44 27.72
C ASP A 21 4.37 13.29 26.48
N GLU A 22 4.59 12.78 25.26
CA GLU A 22 3.96 13.33 24.04
C GLU A 22 2.50 12.85 23.96
N ALA A 23 1.77 13.15 25.03
CA ALA A 23 0.48 12.62 25.42
C ALA A 23 -0.48 12.48 24.23
N ARG A 24 -0.52 11.28 23.66
CA ARG A 24 -1.50 10.81 22.67
C ARG A 24 -1.62 11.77 21.48
N LEU A 25 -0.87 11.52 20.40
CA LEU A 25 -1.30 11.89 19.05
C LEU A 25 -2.69 11.27 18.80
N SER A 26 -3.71 11.99 19.26
CA SER A 26 -5.10 11.59 19.19
C SER A 26 -5.52 11.72 17.74
N ALA A 27 -6.62 11.07 17.37
CA ALA A 27 -7.23 11.30 16.07
C ALA A 27 -7.50 12.81 15.83
N GLY A 28 -7.76 13.58 16.89
CA GLY A 28 -7.93 15.04 16.82
C GLY A 28 -6.62 15.79 16.53
N THR A 29 -5.53 15.44 17.21
CA THR A 29 -4.21 16.06 17.00
C THR A 29 -3.70 15.77 15.59
N ILE A 30 -3.75 14.51 15.17
CA ILE A 30 -3.38 14.10 13.80
C ILE A 30 -4.23 14.85 12.78
N ARG A 31 -5.54 14.94 12.99
CA ARG A 31 -6.43 15.72 12.12
C ARG A 31 -5.97 17.18 12.03
N ALA A 32 -5.73 17.85 13.15
CA ALA A 32 -5.35 19.26 13.16
C ALA A 32 -4.02 19.50 12.42
N THR A 33 -3.00 18.68 12.69
CA THR A 33 -1.69 18.80 12.01
C THR A 33 -1.82 18.55 10.51
N VAL A 34 -2.44 17.44 10.11
CA VAL A 34 -2.60 17.12 8.68
C VAL A 34 -3.42 18.21 7.98
N GLU A 35 -4.53 18.64 8.57
CA GLU A 35 -5.34 19.70 8.00
C GLU A 35 -4.60 21.03 7.85
N ASN A 36 -3.80 21.46 8.82
CA ASN A 36 -3.07 22.71 8.71
C ASN A 36 -1.99 22.65 7.63
N GLU A 37 -1.21 21.56 7.59
CA GLU A 37 -0.11 21.41 6.66
C GLU A 37 -0.59 21.17 5.22
N VAL A 38 -1.63 20.35 5.02
CA VAL A 38 -2.20 20.12 3.67
C VAL A 38 -2.84 21.39 3.10
N ARG A 39 -3.52 22.20 3.93
CA ARG A 39 -4.04 23.51 3.48
C ARG A 39 -2.92 24.41 2.99
N ALA A 40 -1.79 24.43 3.71
CA ALA A 40 -0.63 25.24 3.35
C ALA A 40 0.05 24.73 2.07
N GLU A 41 0.20 23.42 1.91
CA GLU A 41 0.81 22.80 0.72
C GLU A 41 -0.07 22.95 -0.53
N LEU A 42 -1.40 22.93 -0.38
CA LEU A 42 -2.36 23.06 -1.48
C LEU A 42 -2.86 24.50 -1.73
N ASP A 43 -2.47 25.46 -0.91
CA ASP A 43 -3.06 26.82 -0.87
C ASP A 43 -4.61 26.80 -0.87
N ASN A 44 -5.19 25.86 -0.12
CA ASN A 44 -6.64 25.66 -0.07
C ASN A 44 -7.13 25.70 1.38
N PRO A 45 -7.60 26.85 1.90
CA PRO A 45 -7.99 27.00 3.30
C PRO A 45 -9.23 26.18 3.68
N THR A 46 -10.03 25.76 2.70
CA THR A 46 -11.25 24.98 2.93
C THR A 46 -11.01 23.49 3.06
N TRP A 47 -9.78 23.01 2.78
CA TRP A 47 -9.46 21.61 2.85
C TRP A 47 -9.62 21.04 4.27
N ARG A 48 -10.18 19.83 4.35
CA ARG A 48 -10.48 19.09 5.58
C ARG A 48 -10.23 17.60 5.36
N CYS A 49 -9.78 16.90 6.39
CA CYS A 49 -9.69 15.43 6.34
C CYS A 49 -11.10 14.83 6.23
N ARG A 50 -11.30 13.91 5.29
CA ARG A 50 -12.59 13.22 5.12
C ARG A 50 -13.00 12.45 6.37
N ALA A 51 -12.07 11.67 6.93
CA ALA A 51 -12.24 11.04 8.23
C ALA A 51 -10.87 10.76 8.85
N VAL A 52 -10.81 10.78 10.18
CA VAL A 52 -9.64 10.34 10.96
C VAL A 52 -10.15 9.43 12.06
N THR A 53 -9.78 8.16 12.01
CA THR A 53 -10.35 7.11 12.87
C THR A 53 -9.25 6.29 13.53
N LYS A 54 -9.43 5.90 14.79
CA LYS A 54 -8.59 4.87 15.41
C LYS A 54 -8.94 3.50 14.84
N ASP A 55 -7.94 2.66 14.65
CA ASP A 55 -8.15 1.28 14.25
C ASP A 55 -8.75 0.49 15.42
N PRO A 56 -9.93 -0.14 15.24
CA PRO A 56 -10.55 -0.91 16.31
C PRO A 56 -9.71 -2.14 16.74
N LYS A 57 -8.83 -2.63 15.86
CA LYS A 57 -7.96 -3.78 16.14
C LYS A 57 -6.64 -3.39 16.80
N ASN A 58 -6.21 -2.13 16.64
CA ASN A 58 -4.97 -1.65 17.21
C ASN A 58 -5.07 -0.17 17.61
N PRO A 59 -5.16 0.17 18.89
CA PRO A 59 -5.35 1.55 19.35
C PRO A 59 -4.14 2.46 19.05
N HIS A 60 -2.98 1.90 18.71
CA HIS A 60 -1.80 2.64 18.25
C HIS A 60 -1.82 2.93 16.76
N ARG A 61 -2.86 2.52 16.02
CA ARG A 61 -3.02 2.84 14.60
C ARG A 61 -4.15 3.83 14.41
N VAL A 62 -3.86 4.90 13.69
CA VAL A 62 -4.82 5.93 13.28
C VAL A 62 -4.86 5.96 11.77
N ARG A 63 -6.06 5.98 11.18
CA ARG A 63 -6.25 6.01 9.73
C ARG A 63 -6.84 7.36 9.32
N VAL A 64 -6.18 8.03 8.38
CA VAL A 64 -6.75 9.17 7.65
C VAL A 64 -7.35 8.63 6.37
N THR A 65 -8.65 8.84 6.18
CA THR A 65 -9.34 8.46 4.94
C THR A 65 -9.09 9.51 3.87
N CYS A 66 -8.65 9.08 2.70
CA CYS A 66 -8.37 9.92 1.54
C CYS A 66 -9.44 9.73 0.47
N ARG A 67 -9.73 10.80 -0.28
CA ARG A 67 -10.74 10.79 -1.36
C ARG A 67 -10.26 10.12 -2.64
N ASP A 68 -8.98 10.29 -2.95
CA ASP A 68 -8.32 9.81 -4.17
C ASP A 68 -6.81 9.62 -3.90
N GLU A 69 -6.09 9.06 -4.87
CA GLU A 69 -4.65 8.80 -4.79
C GLU A 69 -3.83 10.08 -4.61
N SER A 70 -4.22 11.20 -5.21
CA SER A 70 -3.49 12.47 -5.09
C SER A 70 -3.59 13.02 -3.66
N GLU A 71 -4.78 13.03 -3.08
CA GLU A 71 -5.00 13.40 -1.68
C GLU A 71 -4.23 12.45 -0.75
N HIS A 72 -4.22 11.15 -1.08
CA HIS A 72 -3.48 10.15 -0.32
C HIS A 72 -1.96 10.40 -0.33
N GLU A 73 -1.37 10.71 -1.47
CA GLU A 73 0.06 11.03 -1.58
C GLU A 73 0.45 12.27 -0.76
N ILE A 74 -0.35 13.33 -0.81
CA ILE A 74 -0.07 14.57 -0.06
C ILE A 74 -0.25 14.32 1.44
N VAL A 75 -1.35 13.69 1.86
CA VAL A 75 -1.59 13.35 3.28
C VAL A 75 -0.46 12.49 3.82
N LYS A 76 -0.01 11.50 3.05
CA LYS A 76 1.12 10.65 3.42
C LYS A 76 2.41 11.46 3.61
N ARG A 77 2.76 12.30 2.64
CA ARG A 77 3.98 13.14 2.68
C ARG A 77 3.97 14.08 3.89
N VAL A 78 2.85 14.77 4.11
CA VAL A 78 2.64 15.65 5.26
C VAL A 78 2.75 14.87 6.55
N ALA A 79 2.04 13.74 6.65
CA ALA A 79 2.02 12.95 7.87
C ALA A 79 3.42 12.38 8.20
N GLU A 80 4.18 11.96 7.18
CA GLU A 80 5.54 11.43 7.35
C GLU A 80 6.56 12.51 7.77
N THR A 81 6.38 13.74 7.31
CA THR A 81 7.35 14.83 7.55
C THR A 81 7.00 15.75 8.72
N LYS A 82 5.71 15.85 9.08
CA LYS A 82 5.19 16.87 10.02
C LYS A 82 4.61 16.29 11.31
N LEU A 83 4.36 14.99 11.38
CA LEU A 83 3.96 14.37 12.65
C LEU A 83 5.15 14.19 13.59
N ALA A 84 4.83 14.02 14.88
CA ALA A 84 5.83 13.95 15.94
C ALA A 84 6.88 12.85 15.70
N PRO A 85 8.13 13.06 16.15
CA PRO A 85 9.18 12.04 16.08
C PRO A 85 8.72 10.72 16.69
N GLY A 86 8.66 9.66 15.89
CA GLY A 86 8.22 8.33 16.33
C GLY A 86 6.87 7.89 15.75
N ALA A 87 6.07 8.82 15.21
CA ALA A 87 4.95 8.48 14.32
C ALA A 87 5.51 7.91 13.02
N ARG A 88 4.93 6.80 12.54
CA ARG A 88 5.34 6.19 11.26
C ARG A 88 4.15 5.95 10.38
N ILE A 89 4.31 6.25 9.10
CA ILE A 89 3.33 5.82 8.11
C ILE A 89 3.56 4.33 7.83
N LEU A 90 2.51 3.53 8.04
CA LEU A 90 2.52 2.13 7.63
C LEU A 90 2.40 2.08 6.11
N ARG A 91 3.07 1.09 5.51
CA ARG A 91 3.02 0.82 4.08
C ARG A 91 1.69 0.15 3.71
N ASP A 92 0.60 0.88 3.91
CA ASP A 92 -0.74 0.49 3.48
C ASP A 92 -0.92 0.61 1.96
N ASP A 93 0.09 1.14 1.27
CA ASP A 93 0.11 1.41 -0.17
C ASP A 93 0.41 0.19 -1.04
N LEU A 94 0.56 -1.00 -0.44
CA LEU A 94 0.82 -2.22 -1.19
C LEU A 94 -0.48 -2.96 -1.42
N TYR A 95 -0.88 -3.02 -2.69
CA TYR A 95 -2.12 -3.64 -3.14
C TYR A 95 -1.84 -5.03 -3.70
N PRO A 96 -2.12 -6.11 -2.93
CA PRO A 96 -1.82 -7.46 -3.38
C PRO A 96 -2.83 -7.93 -4.43
N ILE A 97 -2.31 -8.50 -5.51
CA ILE A 97 -3.06 -9.34 -6.44
C ILE A 97 -2.48 -10.75 -6.42
N ARG A 98 -3.36 -11.75 -6.51
CA ARG A 98 -2.95 -13.14 -6.68
C ARG A 98 -2.85 -13.43 -8.17
N VAL A 99 -1.74 -14.05 -8.57
CA VAL A 99 -1.51 -14.51 -9.93
C VAL A 99 -1.30 -16.02 -9.88
N ASP A 100 -2.18 -16.76 -10.54
CA ASP A 100 -2.15 -18.22 -10.61
C ASP A 100 -1.53 -18.69 -11.93
N ASN A 101 -1.18 -19.97 -12.00
CA ASN A 101 -0.61 -20.61 -13.20
C ASN A 101 0.69 -19.98 -13.72
N VAL A 102 1.54 -19.53 -12.80
CA VAL A 102 2.82 -18.88 -13.12
C VAL A 102 3.94 -19.91 -13.20
N SER A 103 4.80 -19.79 -14.21
CA SER A 103 5.98 -20.64 -14.38
C SER A 103 6.93 -20.51 -13.18
N ARG A 104 7.26 -21.64 -12.55
CA ARG A 104 8.16 -21.69 -11.40
C ARG A 104 9.53 -21.12 -11.73
N ILE A 105 10.09 -21.49 -12.87
CA ILE A 105 11.45 -21.09 -13.27
C ILE A 105 11.55 -19.61 -13.63
N ALA A 106 10.42 -18.99 -14.02
CA ALA A 106 10.35 -17.57 -14.30
C ALA A 106 10.42 -16.72 -13.02
N VAL A 107 9.90 -17.23 -11.90
CA VAL A 107 9.82 -16.48 -10.63
C VAL A 107 10.90 -16.90 -9.63
N LEU A 108 11.23 -18.19 -9.58
CA LEU A 108 12.17 -18.77 -8.63
C LEU A 108 13.52 -19.10 -9.28
N ASP A 109 14.58 -18.94 -8.50
CA ASP A 109 15.94 -19.35 -8.86
C ASP A 109 16.20 -20.84 -8.53
N GLU A 110 17.43 -21.30 -8.78
CA GLU A 110 17.87 -22.67 -8.51
C GLU A 110 17.82 -23.06 -7.02
N LYS A 111 17.82 -22.07 -6.12
CA LYS A 111 17.71 -22.24 -4.66
C LYS A 111 16.26 -22.20 -4.19
N ASN A 112 15.30 -22.10 -5.11
CA ASN A 112 13.87 -21.91 -4.85
C ASN A 112 13.54 -20.58 -4.15
N GLU A 113 14.40 -19.59 -4.28
CA GLU A 113 14.14 -18.23 -3.81
C GLU A 113 13.58 -17.35 -4.92
N VAL A 114 12.85 -16.31 -4.53
CA VAL A 114 12.28 -15.35 -5.50
C VAL A 114 13.44 -14.58 -6.13
N ARG A 115 13.50 -14.59 -7.46
CA ARG A 115 14.50 -13.87 -8.27
C ARG A 115 14.50 -12.38 -7.94
N VAL A 116 15.68 -11.76 -7.92
CA VAL A 116 15.84 -10.34 -7.55
C VAL A 116 15.27 -9.43 -8.64
N GLU A 117 15.40 -9.85 -9.89
CA GLU A 117 14.97 -9.14 -11.10
C GLU A 117 13.46 -9.20 -11.37
N ILE A 118 12.71 -10.03 -10.64
CA ILE A 118 11.31 -10.33 -10.97
C ILE A 118 10.40 -9.10 -10.86
N THR A 119 10.65 -8.21 -9.90
CA THR A 119 9.82 -7.01 -9.72
C THR A 119 9.95 -6.06 -10.90
N GLU A 120 11.18 -5.88 -11.41
CA GLU A 120 11.42 -5.03 -12.58
C GLU A 120 10.88 -5.66 -13.85
N MET A 121 11.07 -6.97 -14.04
CA MET A 121 10.55 -7.71 -15.19
C MET A 121 9.02 -7.60 -15.27
N LEU A 122 8.31 -7.99 -14.20
CA LEU A 122 6.85 -7.95 -14.18
C LEU A 122 6.33 -6.52 -14.30
N GLY A 123 7.05 -5.54 -13.74
CA GLY A 123 6.69 -4.12 -13.90
C GLY A 123 6.76 -3.65 -15.35
N ARG A 124 7.80 -4.07 -16.09
CA ARG A 124 7.94 -3.76 -17.53
C ARG A 124 6.90 -4.49 -18.38
N GLU A 125 6.66 -5.77 -18.13
CA GLU A 125 5.69 -6.58 -18.90
C GLU A 125 4.25 -6.06 -18.79
N ASN A 126 3.90 -5.47 -17.65
CA ASN A 126 2.53 -5.05 -17.34
C ASN A 126 2.33 -3.53 -17.32
N ASP A 127 3.35 -2.76 -17.68
CA ASP A 127 3.39 -1.29 -17.58
C ASP A 127 2.89 -0.79 -16.20
N THR A 128 3.50 -1.31 -15.13
CA THR A 128 3.05 -1.05 -13.76
C THR A 128 4.20 -1.03 -12.75
N GLU A 129 3.98 -0.40 -11.61
CA GLU A 129 4.95 -0.37 -10.51
C GLU A 129 4.72 -1.52 -9.53
N VAL A 130 5.53 -2.57 -9.69
CA VAL A 130 5.59 -3.69 -8.75
C VAL A 130 6.53 -3.37 -7.60
N ALA A 131 6.04 -3.43 -6.37
CA ALA A 131 6.84 -3.17 -5.17
C ALA A 131 7.48 -4.44 -4.59
N LYS A 132 6.79 -5.57 -4.66
CA LYS A 132 7.23 -6.85 -4.09
C LYS A 132 6.51 -8.01 -4.75
N VAL A 133 7.18 -9.16 -4.84
CA VAL A 133 6.58 -10.44 -5.22
C VAL A 133 6.84 -11.45 -4.11
N ALA A 134 5.89 -12.36 -3.88
CA ALA A 134 6.12 -13.55 -3.07
C ALA A 134 5.47 -14.78 -3.68
N TRP A 135 6.16 -15.92 -3.63
CA TRP A 135 5.64 -17.20 -4.07
C TRP A 135 4.71 -17.80 -3.01
N LEU A 136 3.53 -18.27 -3.41
CA LEU A 136 2.51 -18.81 -2.49
C LEU A 136 2.46 -20.34 -2.49
N SER A 137 2.92 -20.98 -3.58
CA SER A 137 2.88 -22.43 -3.68
C SER A 137 3.99 -23.11 -2.88
N LYS A 138 3.74 -24.36 -2.50
CA LYS A 138 4.73 -25.22 -1.84
C LYS A 138 6.02 -25.30 -2.66
N ARG A 139 7.15 -24.94 -2.05
CA ARG A 139 8.47 -24.96 -2.72
C ARG A 139 9.10 -26.34 -2.72
N ASP A 140 8.77 -27.17 -1.74
CA ASP A 140 9.18 -28.58 -1.58
C ASP A 140 8.59 -29.51 -2.64
N ILE A 141 7.45 -29.12 -3.25
CA ILE A 141 6.84 -29.87 -4.34
C ILE A 141 7.29 -29.22 -5.67
N PRO A 142 8.01 -29.94 -6.55
CA PRO A 142 8.58 -29.39 -7.78
C PRO A 142 7.53 -29.29 -8.91
N LYS A 143 6.41 -28.60 -8.64
CA LYS A 143 5.43 -28.29 -9.69
C LYS A 143 6.01 -27.24 -10.63
N ALA A 144 5.88 -27.47 -11.93
CA ALA A 144 6.32 -26.54 -12.97
C ALA A 144 5.57 -25.19 -12.89
N TYR A 145 4.33 -25.21 -12.42
CA TYR A 145 3.49 -24.02 -12.25
C TYR A 145 2.99 -23.88 -10.81
N GLY A 146 2.72 -22.64 -10.42
CA GLY A 146 2.14 -22.34 -9.13
C GLY A 146 1.54 -20.94 -9.07
N SER A 147 1.36 -20.46 -7.85
CA SER A 147 0.75 -19.16 -7.56
C SER A 147 1.74 -18.24 -6.89
N MET A 148 1.65 -16.96 -7.20
CA MET A 148 2.36 -15.88 -6.51
C MET A 148 1.39 -14.78 -6.09
N VAL A 149 1.86 -13.93 -5.18
CA VAL A 149 1.26 -12.63 -4.89
C VAL A 149 2.19 -11.54 -5.42
N VAL A 150 1.60 -10.57 -6.13
CA VAL A 150 2.27 -9.36 -6.60
C VAL A 150 1.70 -8.19 -5.82
N TYR A 151 2.57 -7.40 -5.21
CA TYR A 151 2.20 -6.19 -4.48
C TYR A 151 2.46 -4.98 -5.37
N LEU A 152 1.38 -4.31 -5.78
CA LEU A 152 1.43 -3.12 -6.61
C LEU A 152 1.42 -1.86 -5.74
N LYS A 153 2.02 -0.77 -6.23
CA LYS A 153 2.01 0.52 -5.51
C LYS A 153 0.72 1.31 -5.67
N LYS A 154 -0.05 1.05 -6.74
CA LYS A 154 -1.26 1.79 -7.10
C LYS A 154 -2.49 0.90 -6.97
N ARG A 155 -3.51 1.41 -6.27
CA ARG A 155 -4.78 0.70 -6.09
C ARG A 155 -5.51 0.52 -7.41
N SER A 156 -5.55 1.58 -8.22
CA SER A 156 -6.16 1.60 -9.55
C SER A 156 -5.64 0.46 -10.42
N GLU A 157 -4.32 0.24 -10.43
CA GLU A 157 -3.67 -0.84 -11.18
C GLU A 157 -4.05 -2.22 -10.64
N ALA A 158 -3.99 -2.43 -9.32
CA ALA A 158 -4.43 -3.69 -8.73
C ALA A 158 -5.90 -3.98 -9.07
N ARG A 159 -6.76 -2.96 -9.04
CA ARG A 159 -8.17 -3.09 -9.41
C ARG A 159 -8.34 -3.39 -10.90
N ARG A 160 -7.57 -2.74 -11.77
CA ARG A 160 -7.52 -2.99 -13.20
C ARG A 160 -7.22 -4.45 -13.48
N PHE A 161 -6.11 -4.98 -12.96
CA PHE A 161 -5.74 -6.39 -13.17
C PHE A 161 -6.76 -7.38 -12.60
N ILE A 162 -7.37 -7.09 -11.44
CA ILE A 162 -8.43 -7.95 -10.89
C ILE A 162 -9.67 -7.95 -11.79
N ASN A 163 -10.05 -6.81 -12.37
CA ASN A 163 -11.23 -6.69 -13.21
C ASN A 163 -11.00 -7.25 -14.62
N GLU A 164 -9.84 -6.99 -15.21
CA GLU A 164 -9.42 -7.52 -16.51
C GLU A 164 -9.14 -9.03 -16.43
N GLY A 165 -8.75 -9.52 -15.25
CA GLY A 165 -8.45 -10.93 -15.01
C GLY A 165 -7.14 -11.41 -15.62
N PHE A 166 -6.28 -10.47 -16.05
CA PHE A 166 -5.04 -10.75 -16.75
C PHE A 166 -3.85 -10.05 -16.09
N PHE A 167 -2.74 -10.76 -15.95
CA PHE A 167 -1.46 -10.24 -15.50
C PHE A 167 -0.36 -11.10 -16.14
N VAL A 168 0.55 -10.48 -16.89
CA VAL A 168 1.64 -11.18 -17.59
C VAL A 168 2.70 -11.58 -16.57
N ALA A 169 3.05 -12.86 -16.55
CA ALA A 169 4.10 -13.41 -15.70
C ALA A 169 4.73 -14.61 -16.40
N GLY A 170 5.60 -14.34 -17.38
CA GLY A 170 6.04 -15.41 -18.28
C GLY A 170 7.27 -15.18 -19.13
N GLY A 171 7.80 -13.97 -19.30
CA GLY A 171 9.05 -13.75 -20.04
C GLY A 171 9.04 -14.23 -21.50
N GLU A 172 7.88 -14.53 -22.09
CA GLU A 172 7.78 -14.89 -23.51
C GLU A 172 7.70 -13.59 -24.32
N SER A 173 8.87 -13.12 -24.76
CA SER A 173 9.04 -12.29 -25.96
C SER A 173 9.19 -13.17 -27.19
#